data_AF-A0A7X6UI17-F1
#
_entry.id   AF-A0A7X6UI17-F1
#
_cell.length_a   1.000
_cell.length_b   1.000
_cell.length_c   1.000
_cell.angle_alpha   90.00
_cell.angle_beta   90.00
_cell.angle_gamma   90.00
#
_symmetry.space_group_name_H-M   'P 1'
#
loop_
_entity.id
_entity.type
_entity.pdbx_description
1 polymer ?
#
loop_
_entity_poly.entity_id
_entity_poly.type
_entity_poly.pdbx_seq_one_letter_code
_entity_poly.pdbx_strand_id
1 'polypeptide(L)'
;MRFIKLLFGIPQSQPVSKNLMNVSAADINKVTEAPPVPEREELLEVTPKVLPQELNGFPLAYNYANIKVCIIRDNKPDYDKLKPYMPICFIPEPSNPYDPKAVIVKTGDTNIGYLYRGSMQDMVLDFLRRGDPIQSFISDIDKSTDTVQFSIGFYKEKREQSEYSKLISSGEPYKVFKLTGNRKEDMQDTLSYCDEEEEVEYEFDYDKEKYVAICGGEIGYFPKSAEKYLENEHPAFIELLEEDDDDKYVVKVAIFFESE
;
A
#
# COMPACT_ATOMS: atom_id res chain seq x y z
N MET A 1 0.82 42.43 21.81
CA MET A 1 -0.37 42.35 22.70
C MET A 1 -0.88 40.91 22.63
N ARG A 2 -1.03 40.09 23.67
CA ARG A 2 -1.08 40.23 25.14
C ARG A 2 -0.21 39.13 25.79
N PHE A 3 0.49 39.50 26.86
CA PHE A 3 1.15 38.60 27.83
C PHE A 3 0.30 38.61 29.11
N ILE A 4 0.07 37.45 29.75
CA ILE A 4 -0.17 37.40 31.21
C ILE A 4 0.53 36.16 31.78
N LYS A 5 1.35 36.41 32.82
CA LYS A 5 2.14 35.46 33.59
C LYS A 5 1.75 35.64 35.07
N LEU A 6 1.49 34.51 35.75
CA LEU A 6 1.70 34.18 37.17
C LEU A 6 1.40 35.19 38.30
N LEU A 7 0.74 34.70 39.36
CA LEU A 7 1.11 34.99 40.76
C LEU A 7 0.91 33.77 41.69
N PHE A 8 1.88 33.61 42.58
CA PHE A 8 2.10 32.57 43.59
C PHE A 8 1.41 32.88 44.92
N GLY A 9 1.26 31.87 45.79
CA GLY A 9 1.07 32.02 47.24
C GLY A 9 1.25 30.71 48.04
N ILE A 10 2.33 30.62 48.83
CA ILE A 10 2.70 29.62 49.88
C ILE A 10 2.91 30.48 51.15
N PRO A 11 2.57 30.10 52.45
CA PRO A 11 3.36 29.12 53.22
C PRO A 11 2.80 28.40 54.49
N GLN A 12 3.31 27.17 54.69
CA GLN A 12 3.99 26.57 55.87
C GLN A 12 3.34 26.33 57.26
N SER A 13 3.65 25.11 57.77
CA SER A 13 4.22 24.73 59.09
C SER A 13 3.39 23.88 60.10
N GLN A 14 4.02 22.80 60.58
CA GLN A 14 3.59 21.82 61.63
C GLN A 14 3.94 22.29 63.06
N PRO A 15 3.59 21.57 64.16
CA PRO A 15 4.48 20.50 64.70
C PRO A 15 3.86 19.32 65.52
N VAL A 16 4.47 18.13 65.38
CA VAL A 16 5.04 17.14 66.36
C VAL A 16 4.37 16.85 67.74
N SER A 17 4.14 15.55 68.08
CA SER A 17 4.76 14.84 69.25
C SER A 17 4.38 13.35 69.46
N LYS A 18 5.42 12.49 69.40
CA LYS A 18 5.84 11.30 70.20
C LYS A 18 4.81 10.34 70.85
N ASN A 19 5.00 9.03 70.61
CA ASN A 19 5.56 8.13 71.65
C ASN A 19 6.04 6.76 71.11
N LEU A 20 6.92 6.15 71.90
CA LEU A 20 7.90 5.11 71.63
C LEU A 20 7.50 3.75 72.24
N MET A 21 8.11 2.68 71.68
CA MET A 21 8.53 1.39 72.28
C MET A 21 7.69 0.09 72.13
N ASN A 22 8.44 -0.94 71.69
CA ASN A 22 8.38 -2.39 72.00
C ASN A 22 7.24 -3.21 71.37
N VAL A 23 7.40 -4.44 70.84
CA VAL A 23 8.38 -5.53 71.03
C VAL A 23 8.25 -6.57 69.91
N SER A 24 9.34 -7.32 69.69
CA SER A 24 9.43 -8.75 69.32
C SER A 24 9.11 -9.25 67.91
N ALA A 25 10.14 -9.84 67.30
CA ALA A 25 10.06 -10.77 66.17
C ALA A 25 9.76 -12.18 66.68
N ALA A 26 8.57 -12.69 66.38
CA ALA A 26 8.23 -14.12 66.27
C ALA A 26 6.75 -14.22 65.90
N ASP A 27 6.44 -14.50 64.64
CA ASP A 27 5.65 -15.68 64.26
C ASP A 27 5.33 -15.66 62.77
N ILE A 28 5.71 -16.78 62.16
CA ILE A 28 5.77 -17.05 60.74
C ILE A 28 4.47 -17.77 60.36
N ASN A 29 4.01 -17.57 59.12
CA ASN A 29 2.96 -18.30 58.40
C ASN A 29 1.50 -17.89 58.65
N LYS A 30 1.03 -16.97 57.81
CA LYS A 30 -0.32 -17.06 57.24
C LYS A 30 -0.25 -16.71 55.75
N VAL A 31 -0.05 -17.71 54.91
CA VAL A 31 -0.21 -17.61 53.47
C VAL A 31 -1.70 -17.42 53.21
N THR A 32 -2.12 -16.19 52.90
CA THR A 32 -3.37 -15.94 52.21
C THR A 32 -3.09 -16.09 50.72
N GLU A 33 -3.53 -17.19 50.13
CA GLU A 33 -3.58 -17.36 48.69
C GLU A 33 -4.45 -16.24 48.10
N ALA A 34 -3.86 -15.45 47.20
CA ALA A 34 -4.61 -14.55 46.34
C ALA A 34 -5.47 -15.39 45.37
N PRO A 35 -6.67 -14.93 44.99
CA PRO A 35 -7.48 -15.63 44.01
C PRO A 35 -6.70 -15.78 42.68
N PRO A 36 -6.91 -16.87 41.93
CA PRO A 36 -6.21 -17.08 40.68
C PRO A 36 -6.53 -15.93 39.73
N VAL A 37 -5.48 -15.29 39.22
CA VAL A 37 -5.56 -14.31 38.14
C VAL A 37 -6.24 -15.03 36.97
N PRO A 38 -7.35 -14.50 36.43
CA PRO A 38 -8.04 -15.14 35.32
C PRO A 38 -7.07 -15.23 34.14
N GLU A 39 -6.93 -16.45 33.61
CA GLU A 39 -6.20 -16.73 32.38
C GLU A 39 -6.67 -15.74 31.32
N ARG A 40 -5.70 -15.01 30.78
CA ARG A 40 -5.88 -14.06 29.70
C ARG A 40 -6.42 -14.86 28.53
N GLU A 41 -7.73 -14.77 28.28
CA GLU A 41 -8.38 -15.39 27.12
C GLU A 41 -7.55 -15.03 25.88
N GLU A 42 -6.92 -16.06 25.32
CA GLU A 42 -6.22 -16.00 24.05
C GLU A 42 -7.27 -15.54 23.03
N LEU A 43 -7.12 -14.32 22.52
CA LEU A 43 -7.94 -13.80 21.42
C LEU A 43 -7.81 -14.79 20.27
N LEU A 44 -8.80 -15.67 20.12
CA LEU A 44 -8.94 -16.52 18.95
C LEU A 44 -9.04 -15.58 17.75
N GLU A 45 -7.95 -15.45 16.99
CA GLU A 45 -7.96 -14.78 15.70
C GLU A 45 -9.06 -15.43 14.86
N VAL A 46 -10.15 -14.70 14.65
CA VAL A 46 -11.26 -15.18 13.82
C VAL A 46 -10.72 -15.21 12.40
N THR A 47 -10.29 -16.38 11.95
CA THR A 47 -9.77 -16.54 10.59
C THR A 47 -10.87 -16.14 9.61
N PRO A 48 -10.66 -15.08 8.82
CA PRO A 48 -11.71 -14.55 7.97
C PRO A 48 -12.03 -15.57 6.89
N LYS A 49 -13.29 -16.03 6.85
CA LYS A 49 -13.79 -16.91 5.78
C LYS A 49 -13.96 -16.17 4.45
N VAL A 50 -14.00 -14.85 4.51
CA VAL A 50 -14.22 -13.94 3.39
C VAL A 50 -13.28 -12.75 3.57
N LEU A 51 -12.70 -12.27 2.48
CA LEU A 51 -11.90 -11.05 2.49
C LEU A 51 -12.78 -9.87 2.94
N PRO A 52 -12.39 -9.12 3.99
CA PRO A 52 -13.16 -7.95 4.39
C PRO A 52 -13.14 -6.91 3.27
N GLN A 53 -14.21 -6.11 3.18
CA GLN A 53 -14.29 -5.02 2.19
C GLN A 53 -13.41 -3.82 2.57
N GLU A 54 -12.91 -3.80 3.81
CA GLU A 54 -12.00 -2.79 4.34
C GLU A 54 -11.06 -3.44 5.36
N LEU A 55 -9.79 -3.04 5.35
CA LEU A 55 -8.77 -3.51 6.28
C LEU A 55 -8.03 -2.29 6.83
N ASN A 56 -8.18 -2.01 8.12
CA ASN A 56 -7.52 -0.87 8.80
C ASN A 56 -7.78 0.49 8.12
N GLY A 57 -8.99 0.73 7.61
CA GLY A 57 -9.35 1.96 6.89
C GLY A 57 -9.00 1.95 5.39
N PHE A 58 -8.29 0.92 4.90
CA PHE A 58 -8.01 0.73 3.48
C PHE A 58 -9.11 -0.10 2.83
N PRO A 59 -9.85 0.42 1.85
CA PRO A 59 -10.85 -0.36 1.12
C PRO A 59 -10.21 -1.44 0.23
N LEU A 60 -10.94 -2.53 0.03
CA LEU A 60 -10.56 -3.62 -0.87
C LEU A 60 -10.60 -3.13 -2.32
N ALA A 61 -9.44 -3.07 -2.97
CA ALA A 61 -9.32 -2.63 -4.36
C ALA A 61 -9.36 -3.79 -5.36
N TYR A 62 -8.65 -4.88 -5.04
CA TYR A 62 -8.61 -6.08 -5.88
C TYR A 62 -8.77 -7.32 -5.01
N ASN A 63 -9.46 -8.33 -5.53
CA ASN A 63 -9.55 -9.64 -4.87
C ASN A 63 -9.51 -10.76 -5.90
N TYR A 64 -8.86 -11.84 -5.51
CA TYR A 64 -8.72 -13.03 -6.32
C TYR A 64 -8.92 -14.27 -5.45
N ALA A 65 -9.57 -15.28 -6.00
CA ALA A 65 -9.88 -16.53 -5.32
C ALA A 65 -9.25 -17.72 -6.07
N ASN A 66 -9.03 -18.81 -5.34
CA ASN A 66 -8.57 -20.10 -5.88
C ASN A 66 -7.23 -20.02 -6.62
N ILE A 67 -6.34 -19.13 -6.18
CA ILE A 67 -5.00 -18.98 -6.75
C ILE A 67 -4.14 -20.15 -6.30
N LYS A 68 -3.55 -20.88 -7.26
CA LYS A 68 -2.70 -22.04 -6.98
C LYS A 68 -1.31 -21.61 -6.52
N VAL A 69 -0.81 -22.29 -5.50
CA VAL A 69 0.59 -22.22 -5.09
C VAL A 69 1.43 -23.16 -5.94
N CYS A 70 2.61 -22.69 -6.39
CA CYS A 70 3.61 -23.54 -7.03
C CYS A 70 4.33 -24.38 -5.96
N ILE A 71 3.97 -25.66 -5.85
CA ILE A 71 4.62 -26.60 -4.93
C ILE A 71 5.87 -27.19 -5.59
N ILE A 72 7.00 -27.06 -4.91
CA ILE A 72 8.27 -27.68 -5.35
C ILE A 72 8.23 -29.17 -4.98
N ARG A 73 8.36 -30.04 -5.97
CA ARG A 73 8.20 -31.51 -5.81
C ARG A 73 9.13 -32.10 -4.74
N ASP A 74 10.35 -31.58 -4.65
CA ASP A 74 11.36 -32.04 -3.70
C ASP A 74 11.28 -31.34 -2.33
N ASN A 75 10.39 -30.36 -2.19
CA ASN A 75 10.19 -29.58 -0.97
C ASN A 75 8.70 -29.30 -0.75
N LYS A 76 7.93 -30.37 -0.61
CA LYS A 76 6.48 -30.30 -0.37
C LYS A 76 6.19 -29.79 1.05
N PRO A 77 5.11 -29.02 1.24
CA PRO A 77 4.69 -28.63 2.58
C PRO A 77 4.20 -29.84 3.38
N ASP A 78 4.28 -29.70 4.70
CA ASP A 78 3.60 -30.61 5.63
C ASP A 78 2.09 -30.34 5.61
N TYR A 79 1.36 -31.09 4.77
CA TYR A 79 -0.08 -30.92 4.59
C TYR A 79 -0.91 -31.17 5.86
N ASP A 80 -0.35 -31.82 6.90
CA ASP A 80 -1.07 -32.03 8.16
C ASP A 80 -1.09 -30.76 9.03
N LYS A 81 -0.20 -29.81 8.74
CA LYS A 81 -0.17 -28.48 9.37
C LYS A 81 -1.03 -27.45 8.64
N LEU A 82 -1.52 -27.77 7.44
CA LEU A 82 -2.31 -26.85 6.63
C LEU A 82 -3.80 -27.04 6.89
N LYS A 83 -4.52 -25.94 7.09
CA LYS A 83 -5.98 -25.91 7.21
C LYS A 83 -6.55 -24.75 6.40
N PRO A 84 -7.76 -24.90 5.82
CA PRO A 84 -8.45 -23.77 5.23
C PRO A 84 -8.57 -22.61 6.22
N TYR A 85 -8.55 -21.40 5.67
CA TYR A 85 -8.59 -20.11 6.37
C TYR A 85 -7.35 -19.75 7.19
N MET A 86 -6.30 -20.57 7.20
CA MET A 86 -5.02 -20.14 7.77
C MET A 86 -4.47 -18.94 6.98
N PRO A 87 -3.98 -17.90 7.66
CA PRO A 87 -3.45 -16.71 7.00
C PRO A 87 -2.19 -17.05 6.22
N ILE A 88 -2.01 -16.38 5.09
CA ILE A 88 -0.82 -16.52 4.25
C ILE A 88 -0.02 -15.23 4.30
N CYS A 89 1.30 -15.37 4.29
CA CYS A 89 2.24 -14.28 4.07
C CYS A 89 3.10 -14.54 2.83
N PHE A 90 3.56 -13.45 2.23
CA PHE A 90 4.36 -13.43 1.02
C PHE A 90 5.73 -12.86 1.34
N ILE A 91 6.80 -13.58 1.01
CA ILE A 91 8.17 -13.20 1.33
C ILE A 91 8.97 -13.13 0.02
N PRO A 92 9.39 -11.93 -0.43
CA PRO A 92 10.28 -11.81 -1.58
C PRO A 92 11.62 -12.51 -1.34
N GLU A 93 12.10 -13.24 -2.34
CA GLU A 93 13.39 -13.95 -2.32
C GLU A 93 14.27 -13.50 -3.50
N PRO A 94 14.80 -12.26 -3.48
CA PRO A 94 15.54 -11.70 -4.61
C PRO A 94 16.86 -12.43 -4.92
N SER A 95 17.38 -13.20 -3.96
CA SER A 95 18.56 -14.05 -4.12
C SER A 95 18.28 -15.42 -4.74
N ASN A 96 17.03 -15.71 -5.12
CA ASN A 96 16.68 -16.99 -5.73
C ASN A 96 17.40 -17.16 -7.08
N PRO A 97 18.12 -18.28 -7.31
CA PRO A 97 18.95 -18.45 -8.50
C PRO A 97 18.15 -18.68 -9.79
N TYR A 98 16.86 -18.98 -9.69
CA TYR A 98 16.01 -19.26 -10.85
C TYR A 98 15.13 -18.07 -11.24
N ASP A 99 14.74 -17.24 -10.27
CA ASP A 99 13.82 -16.11 -10.45
C ASP A 99 14.09 -15.00 -9.42
N PRO A 100 14.69 -13.86 -9.81
CA PRO A 100 14.95 -12.75 -8.89
C PRO A 100 13.67 -12.07 -8.38
N LYS A 101 12.50 -12.37 -8.97
CA LYS A 101 11.19 -11.93 -8.47
C LYS A 101 10.50 -13.00 -7.61
N ALA A 102 11.17 -14.10 -7.27
CA ALA A 102 10.55 -15.19 -6.51
C ALA A 102 9.86 -14.68 -5.24
N VAL A 103 8.64 -15.17 -5.00
CA VAL A 103 7.86 -14.85 -3.79
C VAL A 103 7.47 -16.16 -3.13
N ILE A 104 7.98 -16.37 -1.92
CA ILE A 104 7.62 -17.52 -1.08
C ILE A 104 6.20 -17.28 -0.54
N VAL A 105 5.38 -18.32 -0.61
CA VAL A 105 4.05 -18.39 0.02
C VAL A 105 4.18 -19.20 1.29
N LYS A 106 3.90 -18.59 2.44
CA LYS A 106 4.09 -19.20 3.76
C LYS A 106 2.83 -19.04 4.63
N THR A 107 2.60 -19.98 5.53
CA THR A 107 1.62 -19.83 6.62
C THR A 107 2.29 -20.18 7.95
N GLY A 108 2.29 -19.24 8.90
CA GLY A 108 3.07 -19.37 10.14
C GLY A 108 4.53 -19.74 9.85
N ASP A 109 4.96 -20.91 10.33
CA ASP A 109 6.30 -21.45 10.10
C ASP A 109 6.41 -22.40 8.89
N THR A 110 5.31 -22.69 8.20
CA THR A 110 5.27 -23.63 7.08
C THR A 110 5.42 -22.91 5.74
N ASN A 111 6.52 -23.18 5.03
CA ASN A 111 6.67 -22.79 3.64
C ASN A 111 5.76 -23.69 2.78
N ILE A 112 4.81 -23.09 2.07
CA ILE A 112 3.85 -23.82 1.23
C ILE A 112 4.45 -24.03 -0.17
N GLY A 113 5.10 -23.00 -0.70
CA GLY A 113 5.69 -23.01 -2.04
C GLY A 113 5.96 -21.58 -2.52
N TYR A 114 5.77 -21.34 -3.82
CA TYR A 114 6.00 -20.04 -4.45
C TYR A 114 4.77 -19.56 -5.22
N LEU A 115 4.69 -18.27 -5.51
CA LEU A 115 3.81 -17.77 -6.57
C LEU A 115 4.32 -18.24 -7.93
N TYR A 116 3.40 -18.52 -8.85
CA TYR A 116 3.76 -18.66 -10.26
C TYR A 116 4.23 -17.33 -10.83
N ARG A 117 5.14 -17.39 -11.80
CA ARG A 117 5.60 -16.21 -12.54
C ARG A 117 4.45 -15.51 -13.25
N GLY A 118 4.46 -14.18 -13.21
CA GLY A 118 3.53 -13.32 -13.93
C GLY A 118 2.76 -12.35 -13.04
N SER A 119 1.57 -11.97 -13.47
CA SER A 119 0.84 -10.82 -12.92
C SER A 119 0.57 -10.88 -11.42
N MET A 120 0.25 -12.04 -10.85
CA MET A 120 0.03 -12.18 -9.40
C MET A 120 1.31 -11.95 -8.61
N GLN A 121 2.46 -12.45 -9.09
CA GLN A 121 3.76 -12.23 -8.48
C GLN A 121 4.14 -10.74 -8.54
N ASP A 122 3.98 -10.11 -9.71
CA ASP A 122 4.27 -8.69 -9.89
C ASP A 122 3.38 -7.82 -8.99
N MET A 123 2.08 -8.13 -8.89
CA MET A 123 1.14 -7.38 -8.05
C MET A 123 1.45 -7.53 -6.55
N VAL A 124 1.81 -8.73 -6.09
CA VAL A 124 2.23 -8.92 -4.69
C VAL A 124 3.50 -8.13 -4.40
N LEU A 125 4.51 -8.19 -5.27
CA LEU A 125 5.76 -7.41 -5.09
C LEU A 125 5.49 -5.91 -5.07
N ASP A 126 4.60 -5.44 -5.92
CA ASP A 126 4.21 -4.04 -6.00
C ASP A 126 3.58 -3.53 -4.70
N PHE A 127 2.56 -4.23 -4.18
CA PHE A 127 1.93 -3.87 -2.91
C PHE A 127 2.89 -3.97 -1.72
N LEU A 128 3.73 -5.02 -1.68
CA LEU A 128 4.75 -5.16 -0.64
C LEU A 128 5.77 -4.01 -0.66
N ARG A 129 6.17 -3.55 -1.85
CA ARG A 129 7.10 -2.43 -2.04
C ARG A 129 6.49 -1.09 -1.63
N ARG A 130 5.20 -0.87 -1.90
CA ARG A 130 4.47 0.34 -1.44
C ARG A 130 4.13 0.32 0.05
N GLY A 131 4.17 -0.86 0.68
CA GLY A 131 3.70 -1.03 2.06
C GLY A 131 2.18 -1.05 2.19
N ASP A 132 1.47 -1.27 1.08
CA ASP A 132 0.02 -1.36 1.05
C ASP A 132 -0.45 -2.70 1.67
N PRO A 133 -1.58 -2.73 2.39
CA PRO A 133 -2.03 -3.96 3.04
C PRO A 133 -2.46 -5.06 2.06
N ILE A 134 -2.00 -6.29 2.34
CA ILE A 134 -2.44 -7.51 1.67
C ILE A 134 -3.03 -8.43 2.75
N GLN A 135 -4.22 -8.97 2.51
CA GLN A 135 -4.77 -10.07 3.32
C GLN A 135 -4.94 -11.30 2.45
N SER A 136 -4.43 -12.45 2.88
CA SER A 136 -4.64 -13.71 2.18
C SER A 136 -4.81 -14.87 3.16
N PHE A 137 -5.46 -15.92 2.69
CA PHE A 137 -5.67 -17.14 3.46
C PHE A 137 -5.85 -18.36 2.55
N ILE A 138 -5.53 -19.55 3.06
CA ILE A 138 -5.73 -20.82 2.33
C ILE A 138 -7.22 -21.01 2.06
N SER A 139 -7.60 -21.18 0.79
CA SER A 139 -9.01 -21.43 0.40
C SER A 139 -9.31 -22.91 0.24
N ASP A 140 -8.35 -23.70 -0.27
CA ASP A 140 -8.53 -25.13 -0.49
C ASP A 140 -7.19 -25.90 -0.43
N ILE A 141 -7.27 -27.17 -0.05
CA ILE A 141 -6.12 -28.09 0.05
C ILE A 141 -6.55 -29.46 -0.49
N ASP A 142 -5.90 -29.91 -1.57
CA ASP A 142 -6.03 -31.26 -2.10
C ASP A 142 -4.68 -31.99 -2.03
N LYS A 143 -4.56 -32.86 -1.02
CA LYS A 143 -3.36 -33.67 -0.78
C LYS A 143 -3.13 -34.72 -1.88
N SER A 144 -4.19 -35.15 -2.58
CA SER A 144 -4.08 -36.19 -3.60
C SER A 144 -3.46 -35.68 -4.89
N THR A 145 -3.59 -34.39 -5.16
CA THR A 145 -3.06 -33.73 -6.36
C THR A 145 -1.92 -32.75 -6.06
N ASP A 146 -1.41 -32.72 -4.82
CA ASP A 146 -0.43 -31.74 -4.34
C ASP A 146 -0.85 -30.29 -4.69
N THR A 147 -2.10 -29.95 -4.41
CA THR A 147 -2.65 -28.63 -4.71
C THR A 147 -2.99 -27.89 -3.42
N VAL A 148 -2.46 -26.68 -3.30
CA VAL A 148 -2.90 -25.70 -2.30
C VAL A 148 -3.36 -24.45 -3.05
N GLN A 149 -4.53 -23.94 -2.67
CA GLN A 149 -5.09 -22.72 -3.23
C GLN A 149 -5.31 -21.68 -2.13
N PHE A 150 -5.28 -20.41 -2.51
CA PHE A 150 -5.56 -19.30 -1.61
C PHE A 150 -6.46 -18.24 -2.22
N SER A 151 -7.06 -17.45 -1.34
CA SER A 151 -7.70 -16.17 -1.68
C SER A 151 -6.85 -15.02 -1.18
N ILE A 152 -6.82 -13.93 -1.92
CA ILE A 152 -6.02 -12.74 -1.65
C ILE A 152 -6.82 -11.47 -1.93
N GLY A 153 -6.73 -10.52 -1.01
CA GLY A 153 -7.26 -9.18 -1.13
C GLY A 153 -6.12 -8.17 -1.05
N PHE A 154 -6.18 -7.19 -1.95
CA PHE A 154 -5.28 -6.07 -2.03
C PHE A 154 -6.03 -4.82 -1.61
N TYR A 155 -5.51 -4.17 -0.57
CA TYR A 155 -6.13 -3.00 0.03
C TYR A 155 -5.23 -1.81 -0.21
N LYS A 156 -5.81 -0.72 -0.68
CA LYS A 156 -5.09 0.55 -0.87
C LYS A 156 -6.03 1.67 -0.53
N GLU A 157 -5.48 2.83 -0.24
CA GLU A 157 -6.30 3.98 0.10
C GLU A 157 -7.26 4.23 -1.06
N LYS A 158 -8.51 4.61 -0.75
CA LYS A 158 -9.34 5.25 -1.76
C LYS A 158 -8.60 6.53 -2.10
N ARG A 159 -7.80 6.52 -3.17
CA ARG A 159 -7.55 7.76 -3.89
C ARG A 159 -8.96 8.31 -4.13
N GLU A 160 -9.25 9.52 -3.64
CA GLU A 160 -10.43 10.21 -4.12
C GLU A 160 -10.41 10.05 -5.64
N GLN A 161 -11.56 9.73 -6.26
CA GLN A 161 -11.58 9.61 -7.72
C GLN A 161 -10.92 10.87 -8.26
N SER A 162 -9.76 10.70 -8.90
CA SER A 162 -9.08 11.81 -9.56
C SER A 162 -10.09 12.46 -10.51
N GLU A 163 -9.93 13.74 -10.78
CA GLU A 163 -10.79 14.38 -11.78
C GLU A 163 -10.73 13.62 -13.12
N TYR A 164 -9.56 13.09 -13.48
CA TYR A 164 -9.40 12.11 -14.57
C TYR A 164 -10.37 10.92 -14.47
N SER A 165 -10.35 10.19 -13.36
CA SER A 165 -11.22 9.02 -13.13
C SER A 165 -12.71 9.38 -13.19
N LYS A 166 -13.09 10.57 -12.70
CA LYS A 166 -14.46 11.08 -12.78
C LYS A 166 -14.87 11.34 -14.23
N LEU A 167 -14.03 12.04 -15.01
CA LEU A 167 -14.29 12.38 -16.41
C LEU A 167 -14.38 11.14 -17.31
N ILE A 168 -13.52 10.15 -17.11
CA ILE A 168 -13.61 8.85 -17.80
C ILE A 168 -14.92 8.14 -17.46
N SER A 169 -15.29 8.11 -16.18
CA SER A 169 -16.49 7.41 -15.71
C SER A 169 -17.80 8.08 -16.15
N SER A 170 -17.80 9.41 -16.35
CA SER A 170 -18.92 10.15 -16.92
C SER A 170 -19.03 10.01 -18.45
N GLY A 171 -18.00 9.45 -19.09
CA GLY A 171 -17.95 9.26 -20.53
C GLY A 171 -17.65 10.56 -21.29
N GLU A 172 -16.96 11.52 -20.66
CA GLU A 172 -16.51 12.71 -21.39
C GLU A 172 -15.53 12.33 -22.49
N PRO A 173 -15.62 12.94 -23.68
CA PRO A 173 -14.71 12.63 -24.76
C PRO A 173 -13.35 13.23 -24.47
N TYR A 174 -12.31 12.49 -24.85
CA TYR A 174 -10.94 12.88 -24.65
C TYR A 174 -10.07 12.41 -25.80
N LYS A 175 -8.86 12.97 -25.88
CA LYS A 175 -7.85 12.53 -26.83
C LYS A 175 -6.49 12.49 -26.18
N VAL A 176 -5.77 11.41 -26.47
CA VAL A 176 -4.46 11.12 -25.90
C VAL A 176 -3.35 11.55 -26.86
N PHE A 177 -2.33 12.22 -26.34
CA PHE A 177 -1.16 12.68 -27.08
C PHE A 177 0.12 12.27 -26.37
N LYS A 178 1.06 11.70 -27.14
CA LYS A 178 2.42 11.46 -26.67
C LYS A 178 3.19 12.79 -26.66
N LEU A 179 3.77 13.16 -25.52
CA LEU A 179 4.63 14.33 -25.45
C LEU A 179 5.98 14.09 -26.15
N THR A 180 6.62 15.19 -26.54
CA THR A 180 7.91 15.18 -27.25
C THR A 180 8.91 16.11 -26.58
N GLY A 181 10.20 15.94 -26.87
CA GLY A 181 11.25 16.85 -26.36
C GLY A 181 11.57 16.68 -24.87
N ASN A 182 11.04 15.64 -24.21
CA ASN A 182 11.15 15.38 -22.79
C ASN A 182 12.43 14.62 -22.36
N ARG A 183 13.38 14.38 -23.26
CA ARG A 183 14.60 13.58 -22.99
C ARG A 183 15.69 14.31 -22.19
N LYS A 184 15.50 15.59 -21.87
CA LYS A 184 16.46 16.39 -21.09
C LYS A 184 16.41 15.98 -19.62
N GLU A 185 17.55 16.05 -18.94
CA GLU A 185 17.72 15.65 -17.54
C GLU A 185 16.67 16.30 -16.63
N ASP A 186 16.54 17.63 -16.65
CA ASP A 186 15.56 18.36 -15.83
C ASP A 186 14.10 17.87 -15.99
N MET A 187 13.70 17.53 -17.23
CA MET A 187 12.35 17.03 -17.51
C MET A 187 12.19 15.57 -17.10
N GLN A 188 13.24 14.76 -17.22
CA GLN A 188 13.24 13.36 -16.78
C GLN A 188 13.21 13.26 -15.25
N ASP A 189 13.94 14.13 -14.57
CA ASP A 189 13.90 14.24 -13.11
C ASP A 189 12.50 14.63 -12.67
N THR A 190 11.87 15.61 -13.32
CA THR A 190 10.47 16.00 -13.04
C THR A 190 9.53 14.81 -13.24
N LEU A 191 9.61 14.11 -14.38
CA LEU A 191 8.80 12.94 -14.69
C LEU A 191 8.96 11.80 -13.68
N SER A 192 10.13 11.65 -13.05
CA SER A 192 10.35 10.61 -12.02
C SER A 192 9.53 10.81 -10.74
N TYR A 193 8.97 12.00 -10.54
CA TYR A 193 8.10 12.33 -9.41
C TYR A 193 6.61 12.38 -9.78
N CYS A 194 6.26 12.21 -11.06
CA CYS A 194 4.88 12.26 -11.53
C CYS A 194 4.21 10.89 -11.41
N ASP A 195 2.89 10.89 -11.27
CA ASP A 195 2.03 9.69 -11.30
C ASP A 195 1.00 9.74 -12.45
N GLU A 196 0.50 8.57 -12.85
CA GLU A 196 -0.69 8.50 -13.70
C GLU A 196 -1.90 9.15 -13.00
N GLU A 197 -2.79 9.73 -13.80
CA GLU A 197 -3.96 10.53 -13.41
C GLU A 197 -3.66 11.89 -12.77
N GLU A 198 -2.39 12.29 -12.70
CA GLU A 198 -1.98 13.62 -12.23
C GLU A 198 -2.32 14.71 -13.25
N GLU A 199 -2.71 15.89 -12.77
CA GLU A 199 -3.10 17.03 -13.60
C GLU A 199 -1.90 17.61 -14.35
N VAL A 200 -2.13 17.98 -15.61
CA VAL A 200 -1.12 18.57 -16.49
C VAL A 200 -1.58 19.96 -16.87
N GLU A 201 -0.87 20.96 -16.38
CA GLU A 201 -0.98 22.33 -16.86
C GLU A 201 -0.24 22.48 -18.19
N TYR A 202 -0.57 23.52 -18.96
CA TYR A 202 0.15 23.81 -20.19
C TYR A 202 0.15 25.28 -20.55
N GLU A 203 1.27 25.72 -21.12
CA GLU A 203 1.48 27.10 -21.53
C GLU A 203 2.07 27.13 -22.94
N PHE A 204 1.79 28.20 -23.69
CA PHE A 204 2.36 28.37 -25.02
C PHE A 204 3.77 28.96 -24.91
N ASP A 205 4.78 28.17 -25.28
CA ASP A 205 6.17 28.61 -25.41
C ASP A 205 6.32 29.37 -26.75
N TYR A 206 6.37 30.70 -26.66
CA TYR A 206 6.50 31.58 -27.83
C TYR A 206 7.85 31.42 -28.56
N ASP A 207 8.92 31.00 -27.88
CA ASP A 207 10.23 30.80 -28.51
C ASP A 207 10.26 29.50 -29.32
N LYS A 208 9.53 28.47 -28.87
CA LYS A 208 9.45 27.16 -29.52
C LYS A 208 8.20 26.98 -30.39
N GLU A 209 7.27 27.93 -30.37
CA GLU A 209 5.96 27.91 -31.04
C GLU A 209 5.17 26.62 -30.75
N LYS A 210 5.16 26.16 -29.49
CA LYS A 210 4.50 24.92 -29.05
C LYS A 210 3.99 25.05 -27.62
N TYR A 211 2.97 24.27 -27.29
CA TYR A 211 2.56 24.11 -25.89
C TYR A 211 3.54 23.22 -25.12
N VAL A 212 4.06 23.73 -24.00
CA VAL A 212 4.80 22.97 -23.00
C VAL A 212 3.80 22.41 -21.97
N ALA A 213 3.97 21.15 -21.59
CA ALA A 213 3.22 20.49 -20.54
C ALA A 213 3.97 20.61 -19.21
N ILE A 214 3.25 20.85 -18.13
CA ILE A 214 3.78 21.13 -16.80
C ILE A 214 3.07 20.24 -15.77
N CYS A 215 3.85 19.52 -14.98
CA CYS A 215 3.41 18.74 -13.81
C CYS A 215 4.46 18.93 -12.70
N GLY A 216 4.25 19.94 -11.86
CA GLY A 216 5.26 20.47 -10.92
C GLY A 216 6.46 21.18 -11.57
N GLY A 217 6.87 20.75 -12.77
CA GLY A 217 7.85 21.35 -13.66
C GLY A 217 7.57 20.94 -15.12
N GLU A 218 8.41 21.37 -16.07
CA GLU A 218 8.20 21.01 -17.48
C GLU A 218 8.40 19.50 -17.70
N ILE A 219 7.44 18.86 -18.37
CA ILE A 219 7.47 17.40 -18.64
C ILE A 219 7.49 17.06 -20.14
N GLY A 220 7.51 18.07 -21.00
CA GLY A 220 7.64 17.92 -22.45
C GLY A 220 6.77 18.88 -23.25
N TYR A 221 6.67 18.66 -24.55
CA TYR A 221 5.88 19.48 -25.48
C TYR A 221 4.79 18.66 -26.15
N PHE A 222 3.60 19.24 -26.25
CA PHE A 222 2.52 18.68 -27.04
C PHE A 222 2.87 18.68 -28.54
N PRO A 223 2.43 17.66 -29.30
CA PRO A 223 2.55 17.68 -30.75
C PRO A 223 1.57 18.71 -31.34
N LYS A 224 1.90 19.26 -32.53
CA LYS A 224 1.06 20.24 -33.24
C LYS A 224 -0.39 19.78 -33.46
N SER A 225 -0.63 18.47 -33.57
CA SER A 225 -1.98 17.90 -33.70
C SER A 225 -2.85 18.06 -32.46
N ALA A 226 -2.28 18.46 -31.32
CA ALA A 226 -2.98 18.71 -30.06
C ALA A 226 -3.47 20.16 -29.92
N GLU A 227 -2.90 21.13 -30.66
CA GLU A 227 -3.16 22.58 -30.49
C GLU A 227 -4.65 22.92 -30.46
N LYS A 228 -5.44 22.34 -31.38
CA LYS A 228 -6.89 22.57 -31.45
C LYS A 228 -7.69 22.11 -30.22
N TYR A 229 -7.10 21.31 -29.33
CA TYR A 229 -7.71 20.89 -28.06
C TYR A 229 -7.14 21.68 -26.86
N LEU A 230 -6.09 22.46 -27.04
CA LEU A 230 -5.43 23.22 -25.98
C LEU A 230 -5.91 24.68 -25.93
N GLU A 231 -6.45 25.21 -27.04
CA GLU A 231 -6.90 26.59 -27.16
C GLU A 231 -8.02 26.99 -26.16
N ASN A 232 -8.76 26.02 -25.61
CA ASN A 232 -9.90 26.25 -24.71
C ASN A 232 -9.64 25.91 -23.23
N GLU A 233 -8.37 25.79 -22.81
CA GLU A 233 -8.01 25.44 -21.41
C GLU A 233 -8.70 24.16 -20.91
N HIS A 234 -8.88 23.20 -21.81
CA HIS A 234 -9.39 21.87 -21.52
C HIS A 234 -8.54 21.14 -20.48
N PRO A 235 -9.15 20.45 -19.51
CA PRO A 235 -8.40 19.76 -18.48
C PRO A 235 -7.60 18.61 -19.08
N ALA A 236 -6.36 18.47 -18.60
CA ALA A 236 -5.41 17.49 -19.11
C ALA A 236 -4.76 16.71 -17.96
N PHE A 237 -4.50 15.43 -18.18
CA PHE A 237 -3.97 14.52 -17.16
C PHE A 237 -2.99 13.52 -17.77
N ILE A 238 -2.05 13.03 -16.96
CA ILE A 238 -1.16 11.94 -17.37
C ILE A 238 -1.98 10.66 -17.53
N GLU A 239 -2.09 10.17 -18.76
CA GLU A 239 -2.78 8.92 -19.11
C GLU A 239 -1.86 7.72 -18.91
N LEU A 240 -0.58 7.88 -19.24
CA LEU A 240 0.42 6.81 -19.20
C LEU A 240 1.80 7.41 -18.95
N LEU A 241 2.54 6.76 -18.04
CA LEU A 241 3.93 7.05 -17.78
C LEU A 241 4.73 5.74 -17.76
N GLU A 242 5.59 5.54 -18.76
CA GLU A 242 6.37 4.30 -18.94
C GLU A 242 7.84 4.61 -19.24
N GLU A 243 8.77 3.70 -18.96
CA GLU A 243 10.17 3.83 -19.36
C GLU A 243 10.41 3.13 -20.71
N ASP A 244 11.17 3.76 -21.62
CA ASP A 244 11.62 3.15 -22.87
C ASP A 244 12.87 2.27 -22.68
N ASP A 245 13.33 1.62 -23.76
CA ASP A 245 14.52 0.73 -23.74
C ASP A 245 15.82 1.47 -23.36
N ASP A 246 15.82 2.80 -23.32
CA ASP A 246 16.94 3.65 -22.92
C ASP A 246 16.81 4.16 -21.45
N ASP A 247 15.91 3.56 -20.66
CA ASP A 247 15.55 3.97 -19.29
C ASP A 247 15.07 5.44 -19.22
N LYS A 248 14.37 5.91 -20.26
CA LYS A 248 13.78 7.26 -20.31
C LYS A 248 12.27 7.23 -20.24
N TYR A 249 11.70 8.13 -19.45
CA TYR A 249 10.25 8.30 -19.34
C TYR A 249 9.64 8.77 -20.66
N VAL A 250 8.66 8.00 -21.11
CA VAL A 250 7.72 8.28 -22.18
C VAL A 250 6.36 8.56 -21.53
N VAL A 251 5.84 9.75 -21.77
CA VAL A 251 4.58 10.21 -21.18
C VAL A 251 3.52 10.46 -22.25
N LYS A 252 2.28 10.05 -21.97
CA LYS A 252 1.09 10.37 -22.76
C LYS A 252 0.11 11.14 -21.87
N VAL A 253 -0.47 12.18 -22.44
CA VAL A 253 -1.41 13.08 -21.75
C VAL A 253 -2.77 12.99 -22.44
N ALA A 254 -3.83 12.78 -21.67
CA ALA A 254 -5.21 12.86 -22.11
C ALA A 254 -5.71 14.31 -21.95
N ILE A 255 -6.36 14.84 -22.98
CA ILE A 255 -7.05 16.14 -22.95
C ILE A 255 -8.55 15.88 -23.11
N PHE A 256 -9.35 16.30 -22.15
CA PHE A 256 -10.82 16.14 -22.16
C PHE A 256 -11.48 17.38 -22.73
N PHE A 257 -12.43 17.22 -23.63
CA PHE A 257 -13.09 18.34 -24.31
C PHE A 257 -14.60 18.16 -24.29
N GLU A 258 -15.36 19.23 -24.53
CA GLU A 258 -16.81 19.12 -24.66
C GLU A 258 -17.16 18.48 -26.02
N SER A 259 -18.21 17.67 -26.05
CA SER A 259 -18.75 17.15 -27.32
C SER A 259 -19.34 18.30 -28.15
N GLU A 260 -18.86 18.48 -29.39
CA GLU A 260 -19.48 19.38 -30.38
C GLU A 260 -20.88 18.92 -30.82
#